data_AF-R5Y5S1-F1
#
_entry.id   AF-R5Y5S1-F1
#
_cell.length_a   1.000
_cell.length_b   1.000
_cell.length_c   1.000
_cell.angle_alpha   90.00
_cell.angle_beta   90.00
_cell.angle_gamma   90.00
#
_symmetry.space_group_name_H-M   'P 1'
#
loop_
_entity.id
_entity.type
_entity.pdbx_description
1 polymer ?
#
loop_
_entity_poly.entity_id
_entity_poly.type
_entity_poly.pdbx_seq_one_letter_code
_entity_poly.pdbx_strand_id
1 'polypeptide(L)'
;MKKTTLIKRITLVFLSVVMVVCCIPFSASAASANAKTIYEFCIKELKLNNAGACGVLANIEAESNFNPNLYGDGGDSYGICQWNLSRFDNLISFCNKNGYNWKTLNGQLHFLKYELTYNKSDTGYILDKLKNVSNTASGAYTAGYDWCYYFERPANKAAKSESRGYKAQNTYWPEFKNYKMPNEVKPTPAPSYKLGDVNSDGKVNSSDALEILRYSVGIVNFNANQFKAGDLDRSGIVNANDARIVLLIATGSTGADLK
;
A
#
# COMPACT_ATOMS: atom_id res chain seq x y z
N MET A 1 -37.63 -26.59 75.31
CA MET A 1 -36.67 -27.71 75.29
C MET A 1 -35.75 -27.55 74.08
N LYS A 2 -34.45 -27.75 74.32
CA LYS A 2 -33.32 -27.61 73.37
C LYS A 2 -33.49 -28.49 72.12
N LYS A 3 -33.00 -28.02 70.96
CA LYS A 3 -31.74 -28.51 70.39
C LYS A 3 -31.30 -27.68 69.18
N THR A 4 -30.12 -27.08 69.35
CA THR A 4 -29.26 -26.45 68.36
C THR A 4 -28.70 -27.48 67.37
N THR A 5 -28.62 -27.16 66.09
CA THR A 5 -27.52 -27.63 65.22
C THR A 5 -27.17 -26.59 64.16
N LEU A 6 -25.95 -26.08 64.24
CA LEU A 6 -25.27 -25.21 63.27
C LEU A 6 -24.56 -26.10 62.24
N ILE A 7 -24.82 -25.93 60.93
CA ILE A 7 -23.91 -26.41 59.86
C ILE A 7 -23.73 -25.31 58.80
N LYS A 8 -22.46 -25.21 58.38
CA LYS A 8 -21.74 -24.19 57.61
C LYS A 8 -22.08 -24.12 56.11
N ARG A 9 -21.98 -22.88 55.59
CA ARG A 9 -21.37 -22.43 54.31
C ARG A 9 -21.97 -22.93 52.98
N ILE A 10 -22.29 -22.00 52.07
CA ILE A 10 -21.50 -21.62 50.88
C ILE A 10 -22.27 -20.54 50.12
N THR A 11 -21.66 -19.38 49.96
CA THR A 11 -22.09 -18.31 49.07
C THR A 11 -21.91 -18.77 47.63
N LEU A 12 -22.94 -18.66 46.79
CA LEU A 12 -22.77 -18.74 45.34
C LEU A 12 -23.75 -17.75 44.67
N VAL A 13 -23.22 -16.61 44.26
CA VAL A 13 -23.86 -15.68 43.34
C VAL A 13 -23.59 -16.23 41.94
N PHE A 14 -24.60 -16.80 41.28
CA PHE A 14 -24.53 -17.07 39.85
C PHE A 14 -25.22 -15.92 39.11
N LEU A 15 -24.40 -15.03 38.57
CA LEU A 15 -24.79 -14.02 37.59
C LEU A 15 -24.93 -14.72 36.23
N SER A 16 -26.14 -15.12 35.85
CA SER A 16 -26.41 -15.72 34.55
C SER A 16 -26.57 -14.62 33.49
N VAL A 17 -25.46 -14.19 32.90
CA VAL A 17 -25.46 -13.48 31.61
C VAL A 17 -25.69 -14.55 30.54
N VAL A 18 -26.96 -14.79 30.22
CA VAL A 18 -27.33 -15.63 29.08
C VAL A 18 -27.10 -14.82 27.82
N MET A 19 -26.15 -15.31 27.02
CA MET A 19 -25.84 -14.85 25.67
C MET A 19 -27.12 -14.73 24.82
N VAL A 20 -27.48 -13.50 24.48
CA VAL A 20 -28.17 -13.20 23.23
C VAL A 20 -27.11 -12.66 22.27
N VAL A 21 -26.21 -13.55 21.84
CA VAL A 21 -25.40 -13.34 20.63
C VAL A 21 -26.18 -14.02 19.51
N CYS A 22 -27.24 -13.36 19.04
CA CYS A 22 -27.99 -13.79 17.88
C CYS A 22 -27.90 -12.69 16.82
N CYS A 23 -27.24 -13.03 15.71
CA CYS A 23 -27.36 -12.35 14.43
C CYS A 23 -26.92 -10.88 14.35
N ILE A 24 -25.69 -10.58 14.77
CA ILE A 24 -24.95 -9.54 14.05
C ILE A 24 -24.33 -10.24 12.83
N PRO A 25 -24.74 -9.95 11.59
CA PRO A 25 -23.94 -10.36 10.45
C PRO A 25 -22.53 -9.81 10.69
N PHE A 26 -21.55 -10.70 10.80
CA PHE A 26 -20.15 -10.31 10.70
C PHE A 26 -19.97 -9.80 9.27
N SER A 27 -20.24 -8.52 9.06
CA SER A 27 -19.84 -7.84 7.84
C SER A 27 -18.33 -7.98 7.75
N ALA A 28 -17.88 -8.76 6.77
CA ALA A 28 -16.47 -8.88 6.44
C ALA A 28 -15.85 -7.48 6.45
N SER A 29 -14.74 -7.32 7.17
CA SER A 29 -13.91 -6.13 7.05
C SER A 29 -13.64 -5.95 5.56
N ALA A 30 -14.18 -4.88 4.94
CA ALA A 30 -13.77 -4.51 3.60
C ALA A 30 -12.28 -4.21 3.69
N ALA A 31 -11.42 -5.05 3.08
CA ALA A 31 -9.99 -4.84 3.07
C ALA A 31 -9.68 -3.37 2.74
N SER A 32 -8.69 -2.81 3.43
CA SER A 32 -8.29 -1.41 3.24
C SER A 32 -8.02 -1.13 1.76
N ALA A 33 -8.18 0.13 1.33
CA ALA A 33 -7.89 0.51 -0.06
C ALA A 33 -6.47 0.08 -0.49
N ASN A 34 -5.51 0.15 0.44
CA ASN A 34 -4.15 -0.34 0.25
C ASN A 34 -4.11 -1.86 0.07
N ALA A 35 -4.79 -2.64 0.90
CA ALA A 35 -4.84 -4.10 0.78
C ALA A 35 -5.42 -4.52 -0.59
N LYS A 36 -6.49 -3.87 -1.07
CA LYS A 36 -7.01 -4.11 -2.42
C LYS A 36 -5.99 -3.76 -3.51
N THR A 37 -5.33 -2.60 -3.40
CA THR A 37 -4.29 -2.17 -4.35
C THR A 37 -3.12 -3.16 -4.41
N ILE A 38 -2.67 -3.64 -3.25
CA ILE A 38 -1.60 -4.65 -3.13
C ILE A 38 -2.05 -5.98 -3.75
N TYR A 39 -3.26 -6.43 -3.44
CA TYR A 39 -3.83 -7.64 -4.02
C TYR A 39 -3.83 -7.56 -5.54
N GLU A 40 -4.34 -6.47 -6.08
CA GLU A 40 -4.43 -6.25 -7.51
C GLU A 40 -3.05 -6.23 -8.18
N PHE A 41 -2.07 -5.59 -7.54
CA PHE A 41 -0.68 -5.61 -7.98
C PHE A 41 -0.09 -7.03 -7.97
N CYS A 42 -0.38 -7.84 -6.94
CA CYS A 42 0.07 -9.22 -6.87
C CYS A 42 -0.46 -10.06 -8.04
N ILE A 43 -1.72 -9.90 -8.39
CA ILE A 43 -2.33 -10.60 -9.53
C ILE A 43 -1.76 -10.08 -10.87
N LYS A 44 -1.78 -8.77 -11.08
CA LYS A 44 -1.43 -8.15 -12.37
C LYS A 44 0.07 -8.13 -12.64
N GLU A 45 0.87 -7.74 -11.66
CA GLU A 45 2.29 -7.43 -11.85
C GLU A 45 3.21 -8.57 -11.42
N LEU A 46 2.87 -9.26 -10.32
CA LEU A 46 3.64 -10.42 -9.84
C LEU A 46 3.18 -11.75 -10.48
N LYS A 47 2.04 -11.75 -11.16
CA LYS A 47 1.43 -12.93 -11.81
C LYS A 47 1.13 -14.06 -10.82
N LEU A 48 0.68 -13.69 -9.62
CA LEU A 48 0.21 -14.64 -8.60
C LEU A 48 -1.24 -15.04 -8.87
N ASN A 49 -1.64 -16.19 -8.35
CA ASN A 49 -3.05 -16.54 -8.21
C ASN A 49 -3.63 -15.94 -6.91
N ASN A 50 -4.94 -16.09 -6.69
CA ASN A 50 -5.64 -15.51 -5.53
C ASN A 50 -5.01 -16.00 -4.21
N ALA A 51 -4.64 -17.28 -4.13
CA ALA A 51 -4.00 -17.86 -2.95
C ALA A 51 -2.63 -17.23 -2.65
N GLY A 52 -1.77 -17.11 -3.65
CA GLY A 52 -0.47 -16.44 -3.54
C GLY A 52 -0.61 -14.99 -3.08
N ALA A 53 -1.54 -14.23 -3.68
CA ALA A 53 -1.81 -12.85 -3.29
C ALA A 53 -2.34 -12.73 -1.84
N CYS A 54 -3.21 -13.63 -1.39
CA CYS A 54 -3.68 -13.67 0.00
C CYS A 54 -2.53 -13.89 1.00
N GLY A 55 -1.54 -14.72 0.64
CA GLY A 55 -0.34 -14.92 1.44
C GLY A 55 0.49 -13.64 1.61
N VAL A 56 0.63 -12.85 0.54
CA VAL A 56 1.31 -11.55 0.58
C VAL A 56 0.56 -10.57 1.48
N LEU A 57 -0.77 -10.47 1.36
CA LEU A 57 -1.60 -9.58 2.18
C LEU A 57 -1.45 -9.87 3.67
N ALA A 58 -1.50 -11.14 4.07
CA ALA A 58 -1.37 -11.54 5.47
C ALA A 58 -0.04 -11.11 6.09
N ASN A 59 1.03 -11.10 5.30
CA ASN A 59 2.34 -10.68 5.77
C ASN A 59 2.46 -9.16 5.83
N ILE A 60 2.03 -8.45 4.79
CA ILE A 60 2.06 -6.98 4.80
C ILE A 60 1.17 -6.41 5.91
N GLU A 61 0.02 -7.01 6.20
CA GLU A 61 -0.80 -6.63 7.37
C GLU A 61 0.01 -6.77 8.66
N ALA A 62 0.70 -7.90 8.83
CA ALA A 62 1.45 -8.18 10.04
C ALA A 62 2.72 -7.32 10.20
N GLU A 63 3.34 -6.89 9.10
CA GLU A 63 4.50 -6.00 9.13
C GLU A 63 4.12 -4.54 9.34
N SER A 64 3.03 -4.09 8.72
CA SER A 64 2.77 -2.64 8.63
C SER A 64 1.32 -2.22 8.78
N ASN A 65 0.39 -3.16 8.94
CA ASN A 65 -1.04 -2.92 8.79
C ASN A 65 -1.36 -2.16 7.48
N PHE A 66 -0.65 -2.51 6.40
CA PHE A 66 -0.74 -1.85 5.08
C PHE A 66 -0.32 -0.37 5.04
N ASN A 67 0.43 0.11 6.04
CA ASN A 67 0.89 1.50 6.10
C ASN A 67 2.24 1.68 5.37
N PRO A 68 2.29 2.38 4.21
CA PRO A 68 3.54 2.62 3.50
C PRO A 68 4.48 3.60 4.23
N ASN A 69 4.01 4.30 5.27
CA ASN A 69 4.80 5.30 5.99
C ASN A 69 5.24 4.83 7.39
N LEU A 70 5.14 3.53 7.67
CA LEU A 70 5.51 3.00 8.98
C LEU A 70 7.03 2.90 9.10
N TYR A 71 7.60 3.60 10.09
CA TYR A 71 8.94 3.34 10.59
C TYR A 71 8.90 2.26 11.67
N GLY A 72 9.84 1.32 11.60
CA GLY A 72 10.08 0.27 12.59
C GLY A 72 11.50 0.32 13.14
N ASP A 73 11.78 -0.50 14.15
CA ASP A 73 13.12 -0.73 14.71
C ASP A 73 13.92 0.56 15.02
N GLY A 74 13.27 1.54 15.67
CA GLY A 74 13.93 2.80 16.02
C GLY A 74 14.26 3.72 14.84
N GLY A 75 13.78 3.40 13.64
CA GLY A 75 14.02 4.16 12.41
C GLY A 75 14.71 3.36 11.30
N ASP A 76 15.19 2.15 11.60
CA ASP A 76 16.00 1.34 10.69
C ASP A 76 15.19 0.47 9.72
N SER A 77 13.86 0.38 9.92
CA SER A 77 12.93 -0.34 9.06
C SER A 77 11.84 0.57 8.51
N TYR A 78 11.37 0.31 7.29
CA TYR A 78 10.35 1.16 6.66
C TYR A 78 9.34 0.41 5.77
N GLY A 79 8.12 0.94 5.75
CA GLY A 79 7.12 0.67 4.71
C GLY A 79 6.39 -0.67 4.85
N ILE A 80 5.72 -1.06 3.77
CA ILE A 80 4.74 -2.15 3.77
C ILE A 80 5.32 -3.52 4.15
N CYS A 81 6.60 -3.73 3.85
CA CYS A 81 7.34 -4.96 4.14
C CYS A 81 8.37 -4.78 5.26
N GLN A 82 8.36 -3.62 5.96
CA GLN A 82 9.36 -3.29 6.99
C GLN A 82 10.79 -3.60 6.53
N TRP A 83 11.16 -3.15 5.32
CA TRP A 83 12.51 -3.36 4.80
C TRP A 83 13.51 -2.75 5.78
N ASN A 84 14.42 -3.57 6.28
CA ASN A 84 15.38 -3.21 7.32
C ASN A 84 16.77 -2.94 6.74
N LEU A 85 17.47 -1.93 7.27
CA LEU A 85 18.87 -1.59 6.96
C LEU A 85 19.11 -1.48 5.44
N SER A 86 20.01 -2.28 4.88
CA SER A 86 20.39 -2.22 3.46
C SER A 86 19.21 -2.41 2.50
N ARG A 87 18.16 -3.14 2.90
CA ARG A 87 16.94 -3.29 2.10
C ARG A 87 16.14 -1.98 2.04
N PHE A 88 16.16 -1.19 3.12
CA PHE A 88 15.56 0.14 3.15
C PHE A 88 16.34 1.11 2.24
N ASP A 89 17.67 1.11 2.32
CA ASP A 89 18.51 1.92 1.42
C ASP A 89 18.29 1.55 -0.06
N ASN A 90 18.14 0.26 -0.35
CA ASN A 90 17.83 -0.23 -1.69
C ASN A 90 16.46 0.22 -2.17
N LEU A 91 15.44 0.27 -1.31
CA LEU A 91 14.13 0.85 -1.63
C LEU A 91 14.28 2.32 -2.05
N ILE A 92 14.97 3.12 -1.24
CA ILE A 92 15.18 4.56 -1.52
C ILE A 92 15.91 4.74 -2.85
N SER A 93 17.02 4.03 -3.02
CA SER A 93 17.86 4.08 -4.23
C SER A 93 17.10 3.66 -5.49
N PHE A 94 16.37 2.54 -5.43
CA PHE A 94 15.55 2.06 -6.53
C PHE A 94 14.49 3.09 -6.92
N CYS A 95 13.75 3.63 -5.96
CA CYS A 95 12.70 4.58 -6.25
C CYS A 95 13.26 5.87 -6.86
N ASN A 96 14.32 6.44 -6.27
CA ASN A 96 14.96 7.66 -6.79
C ASN A 96 15.48 7.47 -8.21
N LYS A 97 16.10 6.32 -8.50
CA LYS A 97 16.64 5.99 -9.83
C LYS A 97 15.55 5.82 -10.90
N ASN A 98 14.38 5.31 -10.52
CA ASN A 98 13.32 4.93 -11.45
C ASN A 98 12.13 5.92 -11.45
N GLY A 99 12.28 7.10 -10.85
CA GLY A 99 11.24 8.14 -10.83
C GLY A 99 10.04 7.83 -9.93
N TYR A 100 10.19 6.90 -8.98
CA TYR A 100 9.17 6.61 -7.98
C TYR A 100 9.44 7.37 -6.67
N ASN A 101 8.39 7.54 -5.87
CA ASN A 101 8.51 8.02 -4.50
C ASN A 101 8.45 6.83 -3.52
N TRP A 102 9.54 6.56 -2.80
CA TRP A 102 9.65 5.45 -1.86
C TRP A 102 8.68 5.52 -0.66
N LYS A 103 8.13 6.70 -0.36
CA LYS A 103 7.09 6.88 0.68
C LYS A 103 5.69 6.45 0.21
N THR A 104 5.50 6.24 -1.08
CA THR A 104 4.19 5.88 -1.63
C THR A 104 4.06 4.36 -1.78
N LEU A 105 2.82 3.87 -1.65
CA LEU A 105 2.51 2.47 -1.90
C LEU A 105 2.96 2.03 -3.30
N ASN A 106 2.77 2.88 -4.32
CA ASN A 106 3.18 2.61 -5.68
C ASN A 106 4.70 2.36 -5.79
N GLY A 107 5.53 3.26 -5.24
CA GLY A 107 6.98 3.09 -5.27
C GLY A 107 7.44 1.82 -4.55
N GLN A 108 6.85 1.53 -3.40
CA GLN A 108 7.15 0.32 -2.62
C GLN A 108 6.75 -0.97 -3.33
N LEU A 109 5.58 -1.00 -4.00
CA LEU A 109 5.16 -2.16 -4.77
C LEU A 109 6.07 -2.43 -5.97
N HIS A 110 6.52 -1.37 -6.66
CA HIS A 110 7.48 -1.51 -7.75
C HIS A 110 8.86 -1.96 -7.26
N PHE A 111 9.31 -1.49 -6.09
CA PHE A 111 10.52 -2.02 -5.46
C PHE A 111 10.35 -3.48 -5.06
N LEU A 112 9.22 -3.86 -4.44
CA LEU A 112 8.91 -5.24 -4.07
C LEU A 112 9.00 -6.15 -5.30
N LYS A 113 8.40 -5.75 -6.43
CA LYS A 113 8.51 -6.48 -7.71
C LYS A 113 9.97 -6.63 -8.16
N TYR A 114 10.74 -5.55 -8.12
CA TYR A 114 12.16 -5.58 -8.49
C TYR A 114 12.95 -6.54 -7.59
N GLU A 115 12.81 -6.41 -6.28
CA GLU A 115 13.52 -7.22 -5.28
C GLU A 115 13.20 -8.72 -5.46
N LEU A 116 11.92 -9.06 -5.59
CA LEU A 116 11.46 -10.43 -5.80
C LEU A 116 11.91 -11.03 -7.14
N THR A 117 12.18 -10.20 -8.14
CA THR A 117 12.56 -10.65 -9.49
C THR A 117 14.08 -10.80 -9.65
N TYR A 118 14.84 -9.84 -9.13
CA TYR A 118 16.28 -9.73 -9.38
C TYR A 118 17.14 -10.11 -8.17
N ASN A 119 16.61 -10.02 -6.94
CA ASN A 119 17.30 -10.40 -5.70
C ASN A 119 16.73 -11.71 -5.14
N LYS A 120 16.56 -12.71 -6.00
CA LYS A 120 15.86 -13.97 -5.67
C LYS A 120 16.53 -14.74 -4.53
N SER A 121 17.86 -14.77 -4.48
CA SER A 121 18.60 -15.41 -3.38
C SER A 121 18.26 -14.79 -2.03
N ASP A 122 18.25 -13.47 -1.98
CA ASP A 122 18.09 -12.70 -0.74
C ASP A 122 16.64 -12.78 -0.23
N THR A 123 15.69 -12.91 -1.15
CA THR A 123 14.26 -13.10 -0.87
C THR A 123 13.86 -14.58 -0.75
N GLY A 124 14.81 -15.51 -0.76
CA GLY A 124 14.55 -16.94 -0.59
C GLY A 124 13.69 -17.58 -1.69
N TYR A 125 13.75 -17.03 -2.92
CA TYR A 125 12.96 -17.45 -4.08
C TYR A 125 11.45 -17.43 -3.84
N ILE A 126 10.99 -16.56 -2.93
CA ILE A 126 9.60 -16.57 -2.47
C ILE A 126 8.59 -16.37 -3.63
N LEU A 127 8.89 -15.51 -4.60
CA LEU A 127 7.99 -15.28 -5.73
C LEU A 127 7.75 -16.56 -6.54
N ASP A 128 8.79 -17.37 -6.76
CA ASP A 128 8.67 -18.63 -7.50
C ASP A 128 7.85 -19.65 -6.68
N LYS A 129 8.03 -19.70 -5.35
CA LYS A 129 7.20 -20.53 -4.46
C LYS A 129 5.73 -20.12 -4.54
N LEU A 130 5.45 -18.82 -4.44
CA LEU A 130 4.08 -18.28 -4.48
C LEU A 130 3.38 -18.52 -5.82
N LYS A 131 4.10 -18.51 -6.94
CA LYS A 131 3.51 -18.83 -8.26
C LYS A 131 3.07 -20.30 -8.37
N ASN A 132 3.64 -21.18 -7.56
CA ASN A 132 3.39 -22.62 -7.63
C ASN A 132 2.40 -23.14 -6.57
N VAL A 133 1.88 -22.28 -5.68
CA VAL A 133 0.84 -22.71 -4.73
C VAL A 133 -0.47 -23.01 -5.44
N SER A 134 -1.22 -24.00 -4.96
CA SER A 134 -2.57 -24.27 -5.48
C SER A 134 -3.48 -23.07 -5.23
N ASN A 135 -4.40 -22.77 -6.17
CA ASN A 135 -5.36 -21.67 -5.98
C ASN A 135 -6.53 -22.12 -5.08
N THR A 136 -6.23 -22.39 -3.81
CA THR A 136 -7.15 -22.89 -2.79
C THR A 136 -6.91 -22.23 -1.44
N ALA A 137 -7.79 -22.47 -0.46
CA ALA A 137 -7.60 -22.00 0.92
C ALA A 137 -6.29 -22.51 1.52
N SER A 138 -5.97 -23.81 1.33
CA SER A 138 -4.71 -24.39 1.79
C SER A 138 -3.50 -23.82 1.05
N GLY A 139 -3.64 -23.50 -0.24
CA GLY A 139 -2.58 -22.78 -0.96
C GLY A 139 -2.34 -21.38 -0.43
N ALA A 140 -3.39 -20.68 0.03
CA ALA A 140 -3.26 -19.38 0.68
C ALA A 140 -2.52 -19.50 2.03
N TYR A 141 -2.80 -20.56 2.80
CA TYR A 141 -2.02 -20.90 3.99
C TYR A 141 -0.54 -21.08 3.66
N THR A 142 -0.22 -21.94 2.68
CA THR A 142 1.17 -22.18 2.26
C THR A 142 1.85 -20.88 1.83
N ALA A 143 1.17 -20.04 1.05
CA ALA A 143 1.69 -18.75 0.62
C ALA A 143 2.01 -17.81 1.80
N GLY A 144 1.07 -17.69 2.76
CA GLY A 144 1.26 -16.85 3.95
C GLY A 144 2.39 -17.35 4.84
N TYR A 145 2.49 -18.67 5.01
CA TYR A 145 3.54 -19.33 5.78
C TYR A 145 4.92 -19.10 5.14
N ASP A 146 5.05 -19.41 3.85
CA ASP A 146 6.31 -19.35 3.12
C ASP A 146 6.85 -17.93 3.04
N TRP A 147 5.98 -16.93 2.82
CA TRP A 147 6.42 -15.53 2.79
C TRP A 147 7.05 -15.13 4.11
N CYS A 148 6.37 -15.39 5.23
CA CYS A 148 6.93 -15.11 6.55
C CYS A 148 8.25 -15.86 6.78
N TYR A 149 8.32 -17.11 6.33
CA TYR A 149 9.46 -17.98 6.60
C TYR A 149 10.72 -17.59 5.81
N TYR A 150 10.54 -17.23 4.53
CA TYR A 150 11.65 -16.99 3.59
C TYR A 150 11.94 -15.52 3.34
N PHE A 151 10.92 -14.65 3.33
CA PHE A 151 11.08 -13.23 3.03
C PHE A 151 11.23 -12.38 4.30
N GLU A 152 10.34 -12.53 5.29
CA GLU A 152 10.36 -11.69 6.50
C GLU A 152 11.36 -12.20 7.55
N ARG A 153 11.49 -13.53 7.69
CA ARG A 153 12.49 -14.21 8.53
C ARG A 153 12.60 -13.65 9.98
N PRO A 154 11.49 -13.46 10.71
CA PRO A 154 11.55 -12.92 12.07
C PRO A 154 12.14 -13.94 13.06
N ALA A 155 12.56 -13.49 14.26
CA ALA A 155 13.20 -14.36 15.26
C ALA A 155 12.40 -15.63 15.61
N ASN A 156 11.07 -15.52 15.80
CA ASN A 156 10.17 -16.67 15.99
C ASN A 156 9.49 -17.07 14.67
N LYS A 157 10.29 -17.43 13.66
CA LYS A 157 9.82 -17.62 12.28
C LYS A 157 8.70 -18.64 12.15
N ALA A 158 8.79 -19.81 12.78
CA ALA A 158 7.82 -20.89 12.55
C ALA A 158 6.43 -20.54 13.08
N ALA A 159 6.33 -20.07 14.32
CA ALA A 159 5.04 -19.69 14.92
C ALA A 159 4.44 -18.45 14.23
N LYS A 160 5.27 -17.47 13.84
CA LYS A 160 4.81 -16.31 13.09
C LYS A 160 4.32 -16.70 11.69
N SER A 161 5.03 -17.62 11.01
CA SER A 161 4.61 -18.16 9.72
C SER A 161 3.28 -18.90 9.80
N GLU A 162 3.07 -19.71 10.84
CA GLU A 162 1.79 -20.40 11.06
C GLU A 162 0.63 -19.41 11.23
N SER A 163 0.79 -18.41 12.11
CA SER A 163 -0.23 -17.37 12.31
C SER A 163 -0.58 -16.64 11.02
N ARG A 164 0.42 -16.28 10.21
CA ARG A 164 0.21 -15.58 8.94
C ARG A 164 -0.36 -16.47 7.84
N GLY A 165 -0.02 -17.76 7.84
CA GLY A 165 -0.68 -18.77 7.01
C GLY A 165 -2.17 -18.86 7.32
N TYR A 166 -2.54 -18.98 8.61
CA TYR A 166 -3.95 -19.00 8.99
C TYR A 166 -4.67 -17.68 8.69
N LYS A 167 -4.01 -16.52 8.83
CA LYS A 167 -4.57 -15.24 8.41
C LYS A 167 -4.86 -15.23 6.90
N ALA A 168 -3.93 -15.69 6.07
CA ALA A 168 -4.14 -15.80 4.63
C ALA A 168 -5.32 -16.73 4.28
N GLN A 169 -5.38 -17.90 4.91
CA GLN A 169 -6.42 -18.91 4.68
C GLN A 169 -7.81 -18.51 5.19
N ASN A 170 -7.89 -17.94 6.38
CA ASN A 170 -9.17 -17.77 7.09
C ASN A 170 -9.73 -16.35 6.96
N THR A 171 -8.91 -15.37 6.58
CA THR A 171 -9.34 -13.96 6.41
C THR A 171 -9.31 -13.54 4.94
N TYR A 172 -8.14 -13.54 4.30
CA TYR A 172 -8.00 -13.00 2.95
C TYR A 172 -8.57 -13.92 1.87
N TRP A 173 -8.38 -15.23 1.99
CA TRP A 173 -8.91 -16.16 0.99
C TRP A 173 -10.45 -16.09 0.86
N PRO A 174 -11.26 -16.12 1.93
CA PRO A 174 -12.71 -15.94 1.83
C PRO A 174 -13.12 -14.64 1.15
N GLU A 175 -12.39 -13.55 1.38
CA GLU A 175 -12.66 -12.23 0.78
C GLU A 175 -12.31 -12.19 -0.71
N PHE A 176 -11.13 -12.71 -1.08
CA PHE A 176 -10.56 -12.48 -2.40
C PHE A 176 -10.70 -13.63 -3.40
N LYS A 177 -11.08 -14.84 -2.97
CA LYS A 177 -11.22 -16.02 -3.87
C LYS A 177 -12.13 -15.78 -5.08
N ASN A 178 -13.15 -14.94 -4.90
CA ASN A 178 -14.13 -14.56 -5.93
C ASN A 178 -14.03 -13.08 -6.29
N TYR A 179 -12.97 -12.39 -5.87
CA TYR A 179 -12.77 -10.98 -6.16
C TYR A 179 -12.68 -10.79 -7.67
N LYS A 180 -13.59 -9.99 -8.20
CA LYS A 180 -13.50 -9.51 -9.57
C LYS A 180 -12.67 -8.25 -9.51
N MET A 181 -11.53 -8.29 -10.21
CA MET A 181 -10.77 -7.08 -10.47
C MET A 181 -11.76 -6.03 -10.98
N PRO A 182 -11.75 -4.80 -10.44
CA PRO A 182 -12.50 -3.72 -11.03
C PRO A 182 -12.19 -3.73 -12.51
N ASN A 183 -13.21 -3.57 -13.36
CA ASN A 183 -12.98 -3.27 -14.77
C ASN A 183 -11.85 -2.26 -14.78
N GLU A 184 -10.81 -2.51 -15.57
CA GLU A 184 -9.75 -1.53 -15.70
C GLU A 184 -10.43 -0.22 -16.11
N VAL A 185 -10.66 0.67 -15.13
CA VAL A 185 -10.46 2.07 -15.36
C VAL A 185 -8.98 2.06 -15.66
N LYS A 186 -8.66 1.85 -16.94
CA LYS A 186 -7.32 1.93 -17.49
C LYS A 186 -6.75 3.12 -16.74
N PRO A 187 -5.77 2.94 -15.82
CA PRO A 187 -5.20 4.09 -15.15
C PRO A 187 -4.84 4.98 -16.30
N THR A 188 -5.47 6.16 -16.38
CA THR A 188 -5.34 7.04 -17.54
C THR A 188 -3.85 7.03 -17.83
N PRO A 189 -3.42 6.49 -18.99
CA PRO A 189 -2.02 6.17 -19.23
C PRO A 189 -1.24 7.38 -18.74
N ALA A 190 -0.27 7.16 -17.82
CA ALA A 190 0.44 8.22 -17.12
C ALA A 190 0.55 9.40 -18.09
N PRO A 191 -0.23 10.46 -17.87
CA PRO A 191 -0.41 11.39 -18.96
C PRO A 191 0.96 11.93 -19.28
N SER A 192 1.35 11.82 -20.54
CA SER A 192 2.57 12.44 -21.01
C SER A 192 2.30 13.94 -20.96
N TYR A 193 2.53 14.53 -19.79
CA TYR A 193 2.50 15.97 -19.59
C TYR A 193 3.90 16.38 -19.18
N LYS A 194 4.38 17.45 -19.83
CA LYS A 194 5.61 18.11 -19.48
C LYS A 194 5.28 19.15 -18.41
N LEU A 195 5.97 19.12 -17.29
CA LEU A 195 5.74 20.08 -16.21
C LEU A 195 5.96 21.51 -16.74
N GLY A 196 5.00 22.40 -16.52
CA GLY A 196 4.98 23.76 -17.05
C GLY A 196 4.38 23.91 -18.45
N ASP A 197 4.08 22.82 -19.17
CA ASP A 197 3.49 22.84 -20.52
C ASP A 197 1.99 22.50 -20.41
N VAL A 198 1.18 23.51 -20.10
CA VAL A 198 -0.26 23.35 -19.85
C VAL A 198 -1.07 23.44 -21.13
N ASN A 199 -0.52 24.02 -22.20
CA ASN A 199 -1.17 24.09 -23.51
C ASN A 199 -0.79 22.91 -24.43
N SER A 200 0.14 22.04 -24.00
CA SER A 200 0.62 20.87 -24.73
C SER A 200 1.28 21.20 -26.08
N ASP A 201 1.89 22.37 -26.20
CA ASP A 201 2.63 22.81 -27.40
C ASP A 201 4.07 22.27 -27.45
N GLY A 202 4.53 21.60 -26.39
CA GLY A 202 5.85 21.01 -26.26
C GLY A 202 6.91 21.98 -25.69
N LYS A 203 6.57 23.25 -25.49
CA LYS A 203 7.43 24.30 -24.93
C LYS A 203 6.88 24.72 -23.57
N VAL A 204 7.73 25.34 -22.76
CA VAL A 204 7.32 25.95 -21.48
C VAL A 204 7.63 27.43 -21.61
N ASN A 205 6.60 28.25 -21.81
CA ASN A 205 6.78 29.66 -22.16
C ASN A 205 5.63 30.55 -21.62
N SER A 206 5.65 31.84 -21.98
CA SER A 206 4.63 32.79 -21.51
C SER A 206 3.19 32.43 -21.90
N SER A 207 2.99 31.61 -22.92
CA SER A 207 1.68 31.07 -23.31
C SER A 207 1.11 30.13 -22.25
N ASP A 208 1.95 29.31 -21.63
CA ASP A 208 1.57 28.43 -20.52
C ASP A 208 1.23 29.24 -19.26
N ALA A 209 2.04 30.27 -18.97
CA ALA A 209 1.79 31.17 -17.86
C ALA A 209 0.45 31.91 -18.02
N LEU A 210 0.14 32.34 -19.24
CA LEU A 210 -1.14 32.97 -19.56
C LEU A 210 -2.31 32.00 -19.32
N GLU A 211 -2.17 30.75 -19.73
CA GLU A 211 -3.22 29.75 -19.59
C GLU A 211 -3.46 29.39 -18.11
N ILE A 212 -2.39 29.33 -17.29
CA ILE A 212 -2.49 29.21 -15.83
C ILE A 212 -3.22 30.41 -15.22
N LEU A 213 -2.91 31.64 -15.65
CA LEU A 213 -3.59 32.83 -15.15
C LEU A 213 -5.07 32.83 -15.50
N ARG A 214 -5.43 32.44 -16.75
CA ARG A 214 -6.82 32.29 -17.19
C ARG A 214 -7.57 31.24 -16.37
N TYR A 215 -6.90 30.13 -16.03
CA TYR A 215 -7.46 29.11 -15.14
C TYR A 215 -7.69 29.66 -13.73
N SER A 216 -6.69 30.36 -13.18
CA SER A 216 -6.75 30.93 -11.82
C SER A 216 -7.88 31.93 -11.62
N VAL A 217 -8.38 32.55 -12.70
CA VAL A 217 -9.53 33.47 -12.67
C VAL A 217 -10.83 32.84 -13.19
N GLY A 218 -10.83 31.53 -13.50
CA GLY A 218 -12.01 30.80 -13.95
C GLY A 218 -12.45 31.07 -15.39
N ILE A 219 -11.58 31.64 -16.23
CA ILE A 219 -11.87 31.86 -17.66
C ILE A 219 -11.76 30.54 -18.46
N VAL A 220 -10.90 29.63 -18.02
CA VAL A 220 -10.73 28.29 -18.62
C VAL A 220 -10.74 27.23 -17.54
N ASN A 221 -11.05 25.99 -17.93
CA ASN A 221 -11.00 24.83 -17.05
C ASN A 221 -9.86 23.91 -17.48
N PHE A 222 -9.04 23.48 -16.52
CA PHE A 222 -7.98 22.51 -16.77
C PHE A 222 -8.51 21.09 -16.66
N ASN A 223 -8.09 20.24 -17.59
CA ASN A 223 -8.22 18.80 -17.42
C ASN A 223 -7.18 18.28 -16.40
N ALA A 224 -7.29 17.00 -16.01
CA ALA A 224 -6.43 16.40 -15.00
C ALA A 224 -4.92 16.45 -15.33
N ASN A 225 -4.55 16.52 -16.60
CA ASN A 225 -3.14 16.59 -17.03
C ASN A 225 -2.62 18.02 -16.95
N GLN A 226 -3.42 18.99 -17.42
CA GLN A 226 -3.09 20.41 -17.34
C GLN A 226 -3.01 20.89 -15.89
N PHE A 227 -3.86 20.35 -15.01
CA PHE A 227 -3.77 20.61 -13.58
C PHE A 227 -2.43 20.15 -13.00
N LYS A 228 -1.97 18.95 -13.37
CA LYS A 228 -0.67 18.43 -12.92
C LYS A 228 0.53 19.11 -13.59
N ALA A 229 0.39 19.53 -14.84
CA ALA A 229 1.42 20.30 -15.55
C ALA A 229 1.54 21.72 -15.00
N GLY A 230 0.43 22.30 -14.55
CA GLY A 230 0.32 23.66 -14.04
C GLY A 230 0.58 23.83 -12.54
N ASP A 231 0.74 22.76 -11.77
CA ASP A 231 1.12 22.81 -10.34
C ASP A 231 2.65 22.69 -10.22
N LEU A 232 3.35 23.79 -10.50
CA LEU A 232 4.81 23.83 -10.59
C LEU A 232 5.48 23.86 -9.22
N ASP A 233 4.85 24.49 -8.23
CA ASP A 233 5.36 24.53 -6.85
C ASP A 233 4.91 23.34 -5.99
N ARG A 234 4.05 22.47 -6.54
CA ARG A 234 3.49 21.28 -5.88
C ARG A 234 2.68 21.61 -4.63
N SER A 235 2.07 22.79 -4.59
CA SER A 235 1.15 23.20 -3.53
C SER A 235 -0.19 22.45 -3.60
N GLY A 236 -0.50 21.81 -4.73
CA GLY A 236 -1.78 21.19 -5.00
C GLY A 236 -2.84 22.18 -5.48
N ILE A 237 -2.46 23.43 -5.80
CA ILE A 237 -3.34 24.49 -6.29
C ILE A 237 -2.64 25.21 -7.45
N VAL A 238 -3.23 25.16 -8.64
CA VAL A 238 -2.73 25.91 -9.81
C VAL A 238 -3.17 27.37 -9.73
N ASN A 239 -2.23 28.30 -9.60
CA ASN A 239 -2.50 29.73 -9.45
C ASN A 239 -1.39 30.64 -10.04
N ALA A 240 -1.46 31.94 -9.77
CA ALA A 240 -0.50 32.93 -10.29
C ALA A 240 0.96 32.68 -9.87
N ASN A 241 1.22 31.97 -8.76
CA ASN A 241 2.57 31.55 -8.38
C ASN A 241 3.17 30.58 -9.40
N ASP A 242 2.38 29.63 -9.91
CA ASP A 242 2.82 28.69 -10.94
C ASP A 242 3.10 29.39 -12.26
N ALA A 243 2.25 30.36 -12.64
CA ALA A 243 2.49 31.21 -13.81
C ALA A 243 3.82 31.98 -13.70
N ARG A 244 4.15 32.49 -12.49
CA ARG A 244 5.44 33.13 -12.24
C ARG A 244 6.61 32.15 -12.46
N ILE A 245 6.48 30.91 -11.99
CA ILE A 245 7.52 29.88 -12.16
C ILE A 245 7.72 29.54 -13.64
N VAL A 246 6.64 29.42 -14.42
CA VAL A 246 6.72 29.24 -15.87
C VAL A 246 7.46 30.40 -16.54
N LEU A 247 7.18 31.65 -16.17
CA LEU A 247 7.87 32.82 -16.72
C LEU A 247 9.38 32.82 -16.39
N LEU A 248 9.75 32.42 -15.16
CA LEU A 248 11.15 32.28 -14.76
C LEU A 248 11.87 31.19 -15.57
N ILE A 249 11.21 30.06 -15.80
CA ILE A 249 11.72 28.98 -16.66
C ILE A 249 11.91 29.50 -18.10
N ALA A 250 10.97 30.27 -18.62
CA ALA A 250 11.01 30.82 -19.97
C ALA A 250 12.16 31.81 -20.19
N THR A 251 12.59 32.52 -19.13
CA THR A 251 13.72 33.46 -19.19
C THR A 251 15.08 32.80 -18.89
N GLY A 252 15.11 31.49 -18.62
CA GLY A 252 16.33 30.77 -18.26
C GLY A 252 16.82 31.05 -16.84
N SER A 253 16.01 31.73 -16.02
CA SER A 253 16.34 32.07 -14.64
C SER A 253 15.94 30.92 -13.72
N THR A 254 16.91 30.10 -13.34
CA THR A 254 16.69 29.13 -12.26
C THR A 254 16.61 29.90 -10.94
N GLY A 255 15.70 29.55 -10.03
CA GLY A 255 15.42 30.28 -8.78
C GLY A 255 16.58 30.48 -7.79
N ALA A 256 17.82 30.19 -8.18
CA ALA A 256 19.04 30.58 -7.49
C ALA A 256 19.41 32.07 -7.67
N ASP A 257 18.88 32.75 -8.69
CA ASP A 257 19.25 34.14 -9.05
C ASP A 257 18.37 35.22 -8.38
N LEU A 258 17.47 34.82 -7.48
CA LEU A 258 16.58 35.73 -6.74
C LEU A 258 16.81 35.53 -5.23
N LYS A 259 17.93 36.05 -4.74
CA LYS A 259 18.15 36.38 -3.33
C LYS A 259 18.18 37.88 -3.15
#